data_AF-A0A1B9DGR5-F1
#
_entry.id   AF-A0A1B9DGR5-F1
#
_cell.length_a   1.000
_cell.length_b   1.000
_cell.length_c   1.000
_cell.angle_alpha   90.00
_cell.angle_beta   90.00
_cell.angle_gamma   90.00
#
_symmetry.space_group_name_H-M   'P 1'
#
loop_
_entity.id
_entity.type
_entity.pdbx_description
1 polymer ?
#
loop_
_entity_poly.entity_id
_entity_poly.type
_entity_poly.pdbx_seq_one_letter_code
_entity_poly.pdbx_strand_id
1 'polypeptide(L)'
;MLINACSNDEVKYDTAVVKDFQIQLNGEPWSLNTGISTKPIFIYKNDGEFFANYSSHYRFALDNGAYKFIATDIPEQMVPSPVNLNDLIIPQAVNADQPVKISAAMPYVSPFKDTLTMNILTRSGILRLKAMDKTADPAYTYIKTIVKVKRNGYKVADETFVQQDMEVSRTKKTTTGGINYTDDFILFQTDEAANKVSIRIQFLKDNMEVVSTKEISGSFPILANGVTQINLNLNDPDTPVIQNYVATVNGEAYTAKKINQKQ
;
A
#
# COMPACT_ATOMS: atom_id res chain seq x y z
N MET A 1 -71.12 -18.27 16.60
CA MET A 1 -70.35 -17.02 16.52
C MET A 1 -68.92 -17.40 16.18
N LEU A 2 -68.52 -17.17 14.94
CA LEU A 2 -67.12 -17.27 14.50
C LEU A 2 -66.39 -16.04 15.04
N ILE A 3 -65.30 -16.24 15.77
CA ILE A 3 -64.34 -15.18 16.07
C ILE A 3 -63.07 -15.56 15.33
N ASN A 4 -62.80 -14.84 14.24
CA ASN A 4 -61.61 -14.97 13.43
C ASN A 4 -60.36 -14.72 14.27
N ALA A 5 -59.43 -15.67 14.25
CA ALA A 5 -58.06 -15.44 14.70
C ALA A 5 -57.40 -14.42 13.75
N CYS A 6 -56.81 -13.38 14.31
CA CYS A 6 -55.98 -12.43 13.58
C CYS A 6 -54.82 -13.19 12.94
N SER A 7 -54.58 -12.96 11.65
CA SER A 7 -53.40 -13.44 10.96
C SER A 7 -52.17 -12.92 11.67
N ASN A 8 -51.35 -13.84 12.19
CA ASN A 8 -49.95 -13.55 12.48
C ASN A 8 -49.27 -13.33 11.13
N ASP A 9 -49.33 -12.10 10.62
CA ASP A 9 -48.31 -11.61 9.69
C ASP A 9 -47.01 -11.45 10.49
N GLU A 10 -46.39 -12.59 10.82
CA GLU A 10 -44.96 -12.64 11.10
C GLU A 10 -44.26 -12.21 9.81
N VAL A 11 -44.03 -10.90 9.66
CA VAL A 11 -42.89 -10.44 8.88
C VAL A 11 -41.67 -10.97 9.63
N LYS A 12 -41.32 -12.24 9.36
CA LYS A 12 -40.06 -12.82 9.78
C LYS A 12 -39.01 -11.94 9.16
N TYR A 13 -38.38 -11.10 9.97
CA TYR A 13 -37.14 -10.44 9.60
C TYR A 13 -36.17 -11.57 9.24
N ASP A 14 -36.00 -11.81 7.95
CA ASP A 14 -35.15 -12.87 7.41
C ASP A 14 -33.70 -12.35 7.44
N THR A 15 -33.25 -12.01 8.66
CA THR A 15 -31.89 -11.57 8.95
C THR A 15 -31.03 -12.81 9.11
N ALA A 16 -30.01 -12.96 8.28
CA ALA A 16 -29.00 -13.98 8.46
C ALA A 16 -27.83 -13.41 9.26
N VAL A 17 -27.54 -14.05 10.40
CA VAL A 17 -26.37 -13.70 11.20
C VAL A 17 -25.12 -14.12 10.42
N VAL A 18 -24.20 -13.19 10.17
CA VAL A 18 -22.86 -13.53 9.69
C VAL A 18 -22.12 -14.16 10.86
N LYS A 19 -22.14 -15.49 10.93
CA LYS A 19 -21.66 -16.23 12.11
C LYS A 19 -20.16 -16.44 12.09
N ASP A 20 -19.54 -16.66 10.94
CA ASP A 20 -18.14 -17.09 10.87
C ASP A 20 -17.39 -16.34 9.76
N PHE A 21 -16.56 -15.37 10.16
CA PHE A 21 -15.59 -14.74 9.28
C PHE A 21 -14.20 -14.84 9.88
N GLN A 22 -13.19 -14.78 9.02
CA GLN A 22 -11.80 -14.77 9.40
C GLN A 22 -11.11 -13.63 8.66
N ILE A 23 -10.23 -12.92 9.36
CA ILE A 23 -9.36 -11.92 8.76
C ILE A 23 -7.94 -12.46 8.80
N GLN A 24 -7.22 -12.24 7.72
CA GLN A 24 -5.80 -12.54 7.62
C GLN A 24 -5.03 -11.27 7.27
N LEU A 25 -3.77 -11.20 7.68
CA LEU A 25 -2.82 -10.18 7.25
C LEU A 25 -1.67 -10.88 6.54
N ASN A 26 -1.59 -10.70 5.22
CA ASN A 26 -0.64 -11.39 4.34
C ASN A 26 -0.68 -12.92 4.50
N GLY A 27 -1.88 -13.49 4.65
CA GLY A 27 -2.09 -14.94 4.82
C GLY A 27 -2.07 -15.45 6.27
N GLU A 28 -1.57 -14.66 7.22
CA GLU A 28 -1.53 -15.04 8.64
C GLU A 28 -2.81 -14.62 9.36
N PRO A 29 -3.37 -15.41 10.30
CA PRO A 29 -4.53 -15.01 11.09
C PRO A 29 -4.34 -13.65 11.77
N TRP A 30 -5.33 -12.78 11.65
CA TRP A 30 -5.28 -11.43 12.21
C TRP A 30 -6.58 -11.06 12.92
N SER A 31 -6.44 -10.33 14.02
CA SER A 31 -7.56 -9.71 14.74
C SER A 31 -7.08 -8.43 15.40
N LEU A 32 -8.02 -7.52 15.66
CA LEU A 32 -7.72 -6.36 16.49
C LEU A 32 -7.31 -6.78 17.89
N ASN A 33 -6.40 -6.01 18.50
CA ASN A 33 -6.14 -6.16 19.92
C ASN A 33 -7.40 -5.77 20.73
N THR A 34 -7.56 -6.41 21.88
CA THR A 34 -8.64 -6.12 22.81
C THR A 34 -8.59 -4.65 23.26
N GLY A 35 -9.75 -4.01 23.40
CA GLY A 35 -9.85 -2.59 23.79
C GLY A 35 -9.66 -1.58 22.65
N ILE A 36 -9.36 -2.02 21.42
CA ILE A 36 -9.34 -1.16 20.24
C ILE A 36 -10.72 -1.11 19.59
N SER A 37 -11.24 0.10 19.33
CA SER A 37 -12.57 0.35 18.77
C SER A 37 -12.58 0.59 17.25
N THR A 38 -11.47 0.35 16.56
CA THR A 38 -11.39 0.53 15.10
C THR A 38 -12.32 -0.45 14.39
N LYS A 39 -12.75 -0.06 13.19
CA LYS A 39 -13.71 -0.81 12.37
C LYS A 39 -13.05 -1.21 11.04
N PRO A 40 -12.29 -2.31 11.02
CA PRO A 40 -11.47 -2.71 9.89
C PRO A 40 -12.29 -3.31 8.75
N ILE A 41 -13.51 -3.79 9.02
CA ILE A 41 -14.37 -4.46 8.04
C ILE A 41 -15.33 -3.43 7.46
N PHE A 42 -15.33 -3.26 6.14
CA PHE A 42 -16.30 -2.43 5.42
C PHE A 42 -17.18 -3.32 4.55
N ILE A 43 -18.47 -3.05 4.57
CA ILE A 43 -19.50 -3.82 3.89
C ILE A 43 -20.14 -2.90 2.84
N TYR A 44 -20.23 -3.43 1.64
CA TYR A 44 -20.89 -2.80 0.51
C TYR A 44 -22.01 -3.71 0.03
N LYS A 45 -23.09 -3.12 -0.47
CA LYS A 45 -24.11 -3.84 -1.24
C LYS A 45 -23.50 -4.33 -2.55
N ASN A 46 -24.18 -5.25 -3.24
CA ASN A 46 -23.67 -5.83 -4.49
C ASN A 46 -23.40 -4.78 -5.59
N ASP A 47 -24.16 -3.69 -5.63
CA ASP A 47 -23.99 -2.55 -6.54
C ASP A 47 -22.84 -1.61 -6.15
N GLY A 48 -22.17 -1.87 -5.02
CA GLY A 48 -21.07 -1.08 -4.50
C GLY A 48 -21.48 0.05 -3.55
N GLU A 49 -22.76 0.24 -3.24
CA GLU A 49 -23.18 1.22 -2.24
C GLU A 49 -22.63 0.85 -0.86
N PHE A 50 -22.01 1.81 -0.16
CA PHE A 50 -21.55 1.58 1.21
C PHE A 50 -22.71 1.30 2.14
N PHE A 51 -22.61 0.23 2.93
CA PHE A 51 -23.64 -0.17 3.89
C PHE A 51 -23.24 0.17 5.32
N ALA A 52 -22.12 -0.39 5.79
CA ALA A 52 -21.66 -0.21 7.17
C ALA A 52 -20.19 -0.63 7.32
N ASN A 53 -19.60 -0.29 8.46
CA ASN A 53 -18.33 -0.86 8.91
C ASN A 53 -18.41 -1.39 10.35
N TYR A 54 -17.68 -2.48 10.60
CA TYR A 54 -17.72 -3.23 11.85
C TYR A 54 -16.32 -3.52 12.40
N SER A 55 -16.27 -3.72 13.72
CA SER A 55 -15.09 -4.24 14.41
C SER A 55 -14.88 -5.72 14.07
N SER A 56 -13.63 -6.20 14.12
CA SER A 56 -13.34 -7.64 14.04
C SER A 56 -13.69 -8.42 15.31
N HIS A 57 -14.03 -7.75 16.42
CA HIS A 57 -14.28 -8.37 17.73
C HIS A 57 -15.64 -9.05 17.86
N TYR A 58 -16.61 -8.65 17.06
CA TYR A 58 -18.00 -9.07 17.23
C TYR A 58 -18.59 -9.56 15.92
N ARG A 59 -19.47 -10.56 16.03
CA ARG A 59 -20.38 -10.93 14.95
C ARG A 59 -21.38 -9.82 14.70
N PHE A 60 -21.89 -9.74 13.47
CA PHE A 60 -22.94 -8.80 13.08
C PHE A 60 -23.98 -9.51 12.21
N ALA A 61 -25.20 -8.99 12.20
CA ALA A 61 -26.28 -9.50 11.38
C ALA A 61 -26.45 -8.65 10.12
N LEU A 62 -26.82 -9.29 9.02
CA LEU A 62 -27.20 -8.64 7.77
C LEU A 62 -28.55 -9.17 7.31
N ASP A 63 -29.30 -8.33 6.61
CA ASP A 63 -30.48 -8.79 5.88
C ASP A 63 -30.04 -9.77 4.77
N ASN A 64 -30.90 -10.73 4.44
CA ASN A 64 -30.67 -11.61 3.30
C ASN A 64 -30.40 -10.80 2.02
N GLY A 65 -29.35 -11.18 1.29
CA GLY A 65 -28.88 -10.43 0.14
C GLY A 65 -27.46 -10.80 -0.28
N ALA A 66 -26.93 -10.04 -1.23
CA ALA A 66 -25.57 -10.14 -1.74
C ALA A 66 -24.76 -8.89 -1.37
N TYR A 67 -23.58 -9.11 -0.82
CA TYR A 67 -22.69 -8.06 -0.32
C TYR A 67 -21.26 -8.29 -0.78
N LYS A 68 -20.45 -7.24 -0.68
CA LYS A 68 -19.00 -7.29 -0.86
C LYS A 68 -18.33 -6.77 0.40
N PHE A 69 -17.29 -7.46 0.83
CA PHE A 69 -16.55 -7.17 2.05
C PHE A 69 -15.11 -6.80 1.72
N ILE A 70 -14.62 -5.76 2.38
CA ILE A 70 -13.19 -5.42 2.39
C ILE A 70 -12.72 -5.29 3.83
N ALA A 71 -11.45 -5.61 4.06
CA ALA A 71 -10.78 -5.46 5.34
C ALA A 71 -9.47 -4.69 5.20
N THR A 72 -9.10 -3.96 6.26
CA THR A 72 -7.82 -3.27 6.39
C THR A 72 -7.42 -3.13 7.86
N ASP A 73 -6.12 -3.21 8.18
CA ASP A 73 -5.58 -3.00 9.54
C ASP A 73 -5.40 -1.51 9.87
N ILE A 74 -5.60 -0.62 8.90
CA ILE A 74 -5.40 0.84 8.98
C ILE A 74 -6.60 1.57 8.33
N PRO A 75 -7.82 1.43 8.89
CA PRO A 75 -9.07 1.87 8.25
C PRO A 75 -9.13 3.36 7.96
N GLU A 76 -8.63 4.21 8.87
CA GLU A 76 -8.66 5.67 8.69
C GLU A 76 -7.75 6.14 7.53
N GLN A 77 -6.69 5.39 7.22
CA GLN A 77 -5.76 5.71 6.15
C GLN A 77 -6.22 5.16 4.80
N MET A 78 -6.90 4.00 4.78
CA MET A 78 -7.35 3.38 3.53
C MET A 78 -8.74 3.86 3.10
N VAL A 79 -9.68 3.98 4.03
CA VAL A 79 -11.05 4.39 3.73
C VAL A 79 -11.49 5.48 4.73
N PRO A 80 -10.88 6.68 4.66
CA PRO A 80 -11.22 7.79 5.56
C PRO A 80 -12.68 8.21 5.45
N SER A 81 -13.24 8.12 4.24
CA SER A 81 -14.64 8.35 3.95
C SER A 81 -15.11 7.32 2.92
N PRO A 82 -16.06 6.43 3.27
CA PRO A 82 -16.57 5.44 2.33
C PRO A 82 -17.26 6.10 1.14
N VAL A 83 -16.87 5.69 -0.06
CA VAL A 83 -17.51 6.04 -1.34
C VAL A 83 -18.12 4.77 -1.95
N ASN A 84 -18.72 4.84 -3.14
CA ASN A 84 -19.09 3.61 -3.84
C ASN A 84 -17.85 2.75 -4.07
N LEU A 85 -17.93 1.43 -3.82
CA LEU A 85 -16.80 0.52 -3.93
C LEU A 85 -16.14 0.56 -5.32
N ASN A 86 -16.92 0.74 -6.38
CA ASN A 86 -16.42 0.81 -7.75
C ASN A 86 -15.59 2.08 -8.01
N ASP A 87 -15.79 3.11 -7.20
CA ASP A 87 -15.05 4.38 -7.25
C ASP A 87 -13.93 4.44 -6.19
N LEU A 88 -13.82 3.44 -5.32
CA LEU A 88 -12.81 3.41 -4.26
C LEU A 88 -11.41 3.14 -4.83
N ILE A 89 -10.63 4.22 -4.88
CA ILE A 89 -9.22 4.21 -5.27
C ILE A 89 -8.37 4.63 -4.08
N ILE A 90 -7.44 3.77 -3.67
CA ILE A 90 -6.43 4.10 -2.66
C ILE A 90 -5.24 4.75 -3.37
N PRO A 91 -4.95 6.04 -3.13
CA PRO A 91 -3.90 6.74 -3.86
C PRO A 91 -2.50 6.37 -3.33
N GLN A 92 -1.49 6.49 -4.19
CA GLN A 92 -0.09 6.52 -3.76
C GLN A 92 0.14 7.78 -2.93
N ALA A 93 0.60 7.61 -1.70
CA ALA A 93 0.94 8.75 -0.84
C ALA A 93 2.06 9.58 -1.47
N VAL A 94 1.86 10.89 -1.58
CA VAL A 94 2.82 11.85 -2.17
C VAL A 94 4.17 11.87 -1.44
N ASN A 95 4.14 11.58 -0.14
CA ASN A 95 5.32 11.50 0.72
C ASN A 95 5.94 10.09 0.75
N ALA A 96 5.29 9.10 0.14
CA ALA A 96 5.70 7.69 0.17
C ALA A 96 6.00 7.17 1.58
N ASP A 97 5.12 7.47 2.54
CA ASP A 97 5.26 7.12 3.96
C ASP A 97 4.10 6.26 4.48
N GLN A 98 3.10 6.00 3.65
CA GLN A 98 1.90 5.24 4.01
C GLN A 98 1.86 3.90 3.26
N PRO A 99 1.86 2.75 3.96
CA PRO A 99 1.60 1.46 3.34
C PRO A 99 0.15 1.35 2.89
N VAL A 100 -0.06 0.61 1.80
CA VAL A 100 -1.39 0.24 1.32
C VAL A 100 -1.67 -1.20 1.70
N LYS A 101 -2.56 -1.38 2.67
CA LYS A 101 -2.91 -2.68 3.25
C LYS A 101 -4.41 -2.87 3.24
N ILE A 102 -4.89 -3.62 2.27
CA ILE A 102 -6.32 -3.79 2.03
C ILE A 102 -6.58 -5.11 1.33
N SER A 103 -7.66 -5.79 1.71
CA SER A 103 -8.09 -7.02 1.05
C SER A 103 -8.67 -6.76 -0.33
N ALA A 104 -8.85 -7.84 -1.10
CA ALA A 104 -9.79 -7.85 -2.21
C ALA A 104 -11.22 -7.57 -1.74
N ALA A 105 -12.09 -7.16 -2.66
CA ALA A 105 -13.53 -7.14 -2.45
C ALA A 105 -14.10 -8.57 -2.49
N MET A 106 -14.37 -9.13 -1.31
CA MET A 106 -14.85 -10.50 -1.16
C MET A 106 -16.38 -10.55 -1.30
N PRO A 107 -16.93 -11.25 -2.32
CA PRO A 107 -18.37 -11.45 -2.43
C PRO A 107 -18.86 -12.38 -1.33
N TYR A 108 -20.03 -12.08 -0.76
CA TYR A 108 -20.65 -12.91 0.26
C TYR A 108 -22.18 -12.80 0.18
N VAL A 109 -22.86 -13.93 0.12
CA VAL A 109 -24.29 -14.00 -0.23
C VAL A 109 -25.05 -14.85 0.78
N SER A 110 -26.25 -14.41 1.15
CA SER A 110 -27.16 -15.15 2.03
C SER A 110 -27.49 -16.52 1.41
N PRO A 111 -27.61 -17.59 2.20
CA PRO A 111 -27.73 -17.61 3.67
C PRO A 111 -26.40 -17.61 4.44
N PHE A 112 -25.30 -17.09 3.88
CA PHE A 112 -24.02 -16.89 4.59
C PHE A 112 -23.49 -18.18 5.24
N LYS A 113 -23.54 -19.28 4.50
CA LYS A 113 -23.19 -20.63 5.00
C LYS A 113 -21.69 -20.82 5.15
N ASP A 114 -20.92 -20.23 4.24
CA ASP A 114 -19.48 -20.43 4.18
C ASP A 114 -18.76 -19.44 5.10
N THR A 115 -17.57 -19.81 5.58
CA THR A 115 -16.72 -18.87 6.30
C THR A 115 -16.21 -17.79 5.35
N LEU A 116 -16.52 -16.53 5.65
CA LEU A 116 -15.96 -15.40 4.89
C LEU A 116 -14.51 -15.18 5.28
N THR A 117 -13.57 -15.37 4.36
CA THR A 117 -12.15 -15.06 4.59
C THR A 117 -11.77 -13.76 3.88
N MET A 118 -11.34 -12.76 4.66
CA MET A 118 -10.81 -11.50 4.14
C MET A 118 -9.30 -11.46 4.38
N ASN A 119 -8.51 -11.58 3.32
CA ASN A 119 -7.05 -11.51 3.42
C ASN A 119 -6.57 -10.09 3.10
N ILE A 120 -6.16 -9.35 4.13
CA ILE A 120 -5.54 -8.04 4.01
C ILE A 120 -4.15 -8.25 3.40
N LEU A 121 -3.97 -7.78 2.17
CA LEU A 121 -2.69 -7.86 1.48
C LEU A 121 -2.00 -6.50 1.50
N THR A 122 -0.70 -6.52 1.76
CA THR A 122 0.14 -5.32 1.61
C THR A 122 0.43 -5.12 0.12
N ARG A 123 -0.24 -4.17 -0.51
CA ARG A 123 -0.13 -3.87 -1.95
C ARG A 123 1.09 -3.00 -2.30
N SER A 124 1.79 -2.50 -1.26
CA SER A 124 3.01 -1.70 -1.35
C SER A 124 4.25 -2.47 -0.88
N GLY A 125 5.43 -1.99 -1.28
CA GLY A 125 6.73 -2.40 -0.75
C GLY A 125 7.56 -1.19 -0.34
N ILE A 126 8.73 -1.44 0.22
CA ILE A 126 9.66 -0.41 0.69
C ILE A 126 10.84 -0.33 -0.28
N LEU A 127 11.07 0.84 -0.87
CA LEU A 127 12.36 1.21 -1.44
C LEU A 127 13.20 1.88 -0.36
N ARG A 128 14.31 1.26 0.02
CA ARG A 128 15.25 1.78 1.01
C ARG A 128 16.52 2.25 0.31
N LEU A 129 16.87 3.52 0.50
CA LEU A 129 18.15 4.06 0.08
C LEU A 129 19.08 4.13 1.28
N LYS A 130 20.30 3.63 1.13
CA LYS A 130 21.33 3.67 2.18
C LYS A 130 22.66 4.16 1.62
N ALA A 131 23.19 5.21 2.23
CA ALA A 131 24.51 5.72 1.91
C ALA A 131 25.61 4.80 2.46
N MET A 132 26.68 4.66 1.67
CA MET A 132 27.92 3.95 2.04
C MET A 132 29.09 4.93 2.27
N ASP A 133 28.82 6.23 2.21
CA ASP A 133 29.82 7.28 2.36
C ASP A 133 30.55 7.19 3.71
N LYS A 134 31.88 7.26 3.63
CA LYS A 134 32.77 7.25 4.80
C LYS A 134 33.28 8.64 5.18
N THR A 135 33.19 9.58 4.24
CA THR A 135 33.64 10.96 4.39
C THR A 135 32.45 11.88 4.14
N ALA A 136 32.27 12.87 5.02
CA ALA A 136 31.20 13.84 4.91
C ALA A 136 31.49 14.81 3.76
N ASP A 137 30.46 15.17 3.01
CA ASP A 137 30.52 16.27 2.06
C ASP A 137 29.88 17.53 2.67
N PRO A 138 30.66 18.60 2.94
CA PRO A 138 30.15 19.83 3.52
C PRO A 138 29.41 20.73 2.50
N ALA A 139 29.38 20.38 1.21
CA ALA A 139 28.78 21.22 0.17
C ALA A 139 27.24 21.29 0.24
N TYR A 140 26.59 20.39 0.98
CA TYR A 140 25.15 20.33 1.13
C TYR A 140 24.71 20.00 2.56
N THR A 141 23.51 20.43 2.92
CA THR A 141 22.89 20.21 4.23
C THR A 141 21.54 19.51 4.13
N TYR A 142 20.98 19.37 2.93
CA TYR A 142 19.77 18.63 2.65
C TYR A 142 19.96 17.68 1.47
N ILE A 143 19.31 16.53 1.56
CA ILE A 143 19.18 15.57 0.47
C ILE A 143 17.69 15.50 0.13
N LYS A 144 17.34 15.86 -1.11
CA LYS A 144 16.00 15.67 -1.66
C LYS A 144 16.02 14.50 -2.62
N THR A 145 15.30 13.45 -2.27
CA THR A 145 15.14 12.28 -3.13
C THR A 145 13.79 12.35 -3.83
N ILE A 146 13.79 12.14 -5.14
CA ILE A 146 12.63 12.13 -6.02
C ILE A 146 12.57 10.75 -6.67
N VAL A 147 11.45 10.06 -6.51
CA VAL A 147 11.22 8.74 -7.08
C VAL A 147 10.06 8.82 -8.05
N LYS A 148 10.30 8.41 -9.30
CA LYS A 148 9.26 8.28 -10.32
C LYS A 148 8.67 6.87 -10.26
N VAL A 149 7.34 6.80 -10.20
CA VAL A 149 6.56 5.57 -10.20
C VAL A 149 5.51 5.59 -11.31
N LYS A 150 5.08 4.41 -11.76
CA LYS A 150 4.03 4.24 -12.79
C LYS A 150 2.66 3.90 -12.21
N ARG A 151 2.59 3.56 -10.92
CA ARG A 151 1.35 3.24 -10.22
C ARG A 151 1.06 4.34 -9.21
N ASN A 152 -0.05 5.05 -9.40
CA ASN A 152 -0.46 6.14 -8.51
C ASN A 152 -1.74 5.84 -7.72
N GLY A 153 -2.33 4.66 -7.91
CA GLY A 153 -3.52 4.25 -7.17
C GLY A 153 -3.78 2.74 -7.25
N TYR A 154 -4.61 2.24 -6.34
CA TYR A 154 -5.10 0.88 -6.31
C TYR A 154 -6.63 0.87 -6.26
N LYS A 155 -7.26 0.21 -7.23
CA LYS A 155 -8.71 0.02 -7.31
C LYS A 155 -9.09 -1.21 -6.51
N VAL A 156 -9.92 -1.02 -5.48
CA VAL A 156 -10.27 -2.11 -4.56
C VAL A 156 -11.27 -3.08 -5.18
N ALA A 157 -12.17 -2.59 -6.04
CA ALA A 157 -13.26 -3.37 -6.61
C ALA A 157 -12.80 -4.52 -7.55
N ASP A 158 -11.76 -4.28 -8.34
CA ASP A 158 -11.25 -5.21 -9.36
C ASP A 158 -9.77 -5.61 -9.14
N GLU A 159 -9.20 -5.16 -8.03
CA GLU A 159 -7.81 -5.41 -7.63
C GLU A 159 -6.73 -4.92 -8.62
N THR A 160 -7.05 -3.91 -9.43
CA THR A 160 -6.10 -3.36 -10.41
C THR A 160 -5.36 -2.13 -9.88
N PHE A 161 -4.19 -1.85 -10.46
CA PHE A 161 -3.48 -0.60 -10.22
C PHE A 161 -3.79 0.44 -11.30
N VAL A 162 -3.92 1.69 -10.90
CA VAL A 162 -4.02 2.83 -11.82
C VAL A 162 -2.63 3.10 -12.39
N GLN A 163 -2.50 2.98 -13.72
CA GLN A 163 -1.24 3.12 -14.45
C GLN A 163 -1.06 4.55 -14.94
N GLN A 164 -0.45 5.40 -14.12
CA GLN A 164 -0.16 6.79 -14.43
C GLN A 164 1.11 7.24 -13.72
N ASP A 165 1.94 7.99 -14.46
CA ASP A 165 3.19 8.54 -13.96
C ASP A 165 2.96 9.47 -12.77
N MET A 166 3.77 9.28 -11.73
CA MET A 166 3.79 10.13 -10.55
C MET A 166 5.22 10.29 -10.03
N GLU A 167 5.51 11.47 -9.49
CA GLU A 167 6.71 11.70 -8.69
C GLU A 167 6.31 11.77 -7.21
N VAL A 168 6.99 10.98 -6.38
CA VAL A 168 6.98 11.14 -4.93
C VAL A 168 8.33 11.70 -4.51
N SER A 169 8.36 12.55 -3.49
CA SER A 169 9.64 13.13 -3.06
C SER A 169 9.70 13.39 -1.58
N ARG A 170 10.90 13.30 -1.02
CA ARG A 170 11.20 13.62 0.37
C ARG A 170 12.46 14.45 0.45
N THR A 171 12.48 15.41 1.36
CA THR A 171 13.67 16.21 1.67
C THR A 171 14.07 15.95 3.11
N LYS A 172 15.32 15.55 3.33
CA LYS A 172 15.86 15.21 4.64
C LYS A 172 17.11 16.03 4.91
N LYS A 173 17.14 16.67 6.08
CA LYS A 173 18.34 17.36 6.56
C LYS A 173 19.41 16.35 6.94
N THR A 174 20.67 16.64 6.64
CA THR A 174 21.84 15.89 7.10
C THR A 174 22.84 16.84 7.72
N THR A 175 23.41 16.44 8.85
CA THR A 175 24.51 17.15 9.52
C THR A 175 25.85 16.45 9.32
N THR A 176 25.84 15.36 8.55
CA THR A 176 26.97 14.44 8.36
C THR A 176 27.38 14.35 6.90
N GLY A 177 26.87 15.26 6.05
CA GLY A 177 27.16 15.29 4.61
C GLY A 177 26.98 13.92 3.97
N GLY A 178 25.84 13.26 4.20
CA GLY A 178 25.50 11.97 3.59
C GLY A 178 25.93 10.72 4.37
N ILE A 179 26.87 10.80 5.31
CA ILE A 179 27.25 9.63 6.14
C ILE A 179 26.01 9.14 6.92
N ASN A 180 25.78 7.83 6.91
CA ASN A 180 24.63 7.16 7.53
C ASN A 180 23.26 7.63 7.02
N TYR A 181 23.20 8.31 5.86
CA TYR A 181 21.93 8.61 5.23
C TYR A 181 21.15 7.32 4.95
N THR A 182 19.91 7.28 5.43
CA THR A 182 18.94 6.24 5.12
C THR A 182 17.61 6.90 4.87
N ASP A 183 16.87 6.42 3.87
CA ASP A 183 15.53 6.90 3.58
C ASP A 183 14.67 5.80 2.99
N ASP A 184 13.43 5.72 3.45
CA ASP A 184 12.47 4.70 3.08
C ASP A 184 11.32 5.36 2.32
N PHE A 185 10.97 4.77 1.18
CA PHE A 185 9.86 5.15 0.32
C PHE A 185 8.92 3.96 0.22
N ILE A 186 7.69 4.13 0.67
CA ILE A 186 6.62 3.14 0.57
C ILE A 186 5.88 3.37 -0.73
N LEU A 187 6.03 2.43 -1.66
CA LEU A 187 5.57 2.53 -3.05
C LEU A 187 4.70 1.34 -3.40
N PHE A 188 3.74 1.51 -4.30
CA PHE A 188 3.05 0.35 -4.88
C PHE A 188 4.03 -0.64 -5.50
N GLN A 189 3.73 -1.93 -5.37
CA GLN A 189 4.49 -2.98 -6.04
C GLN A 189 4.51 -2.73 -7.56
N THR A 190 5.53 -3.20 -8.27
CA THR A 190 5.69 -2.88 -9.70
C THR A 190 5.23 -4.01 -10.64
N ASP A 191 5.26 -5.28 -10.20
CA ASP A 191 4.96 -6.53 -10.93
C ASP A 191 5.68 -6.77 -12.28
N GLU A 192 5.73 -5.77 -13.16
CA GLU A 192 6.31 -5.82 -14.50
C GLU A 192 7.50 -4.88 -14.66
N ALA A 193 8.36 -5.17 -15.64
CA ALA A 193 9.55 -4.35 -15.91
C ALA A 193 9.23 -2.90 -16.33
N ALA A 194 8.08 -2.67 -16.98
CA ALA A 194 7.64 -1.35 -17.42
C ALA A 194 7.28 -0.41 -16.24
N ASN A 195 6.93 -0.98 -15.09
CA ASN A 195 6.46 -0.24 -13.91
C ASN A 195 7.57 0.07 -12.91
N LYS A 196 8.82 -0.27 -13.23
CA LYS A 196 9.96 -0.12 -12.33
C LYS A 196 10.24 1.35 -12.00
N VAL A 197 10.83 1.54 -10.83
CA VAL A 197 11.09 2.88 -10.27
C VAL A 197 12.40 3.46 -10.80
N SER A 198 12.46 4.80 -10.94
CA SER A 198 13.68 5.55 -11.18
C SER A 198 13.88 6.62 -10.11
N ILE A 199 15.13 6.94 -9.80
CA ILE A 199 15.51 7.72 -8.62
C ILE A 199 16.43 8.86 -9.04
N ARG A 200 16.08 10.07 -8.61
CA ARG A 200 16.89 11.28 -8.74
C ARG A 200 17.11 11.88 -7.35
N ILE A 201 18.34 12.23 -7.03
CA ILE A 201 18.75 12.78 -5.74
C ILE A 201 19.33 14.17 -5.98
N GLN A 202 18.79 15.18 -5.30
CA GLN A 202 19.28 16.54 -5.31
C GLN A 202 19.95 16.83 -3.96
N PHE A 203 21.12 17.44 -4.02
CA PHE A 203 21.86 17.90 -2.86
C PHE A 203 21.66 19.41 -2.75
N LEU A 204 21.22 19.89 -1.59
CA LEU A 204 20.85 21.29 -1.40
C LEU A 204 21.56 21.90 -0.20
N LYS A 205 21.86 23.20 -0.31
CA LYS A 205 22.34 24.06 0.78
C LYS A 205 21.21 24.44 1.73
N ASP A 206 21.55 25.15 2.81
CA ASP A 206 20.59 25.68 3.79
C ASP A 206 19.56 26.66 3.20
N ASN A 207 19.92 27.36 2.12
CA ASN A 207 19.01 28.23 1.37
C ASN A 207 18.13 27.46 0.35
N MET A 208 18.13 26.13 0.37
CA MET A 208 17.42 25.24 -0.57
C MET A 208 17.87 25.35 -2.03
N GLU A 209 19.04 25.94 -2.29
CA GLU A 209 19.66 25.94 -3.61
C GLU A 209 20.26 24.56 -3.91
N VAL A 210 19.95 24.01 -5.10
CA VAL A 210 20.52 22.74 -5.57
C VAL A 210 21.98 22.94 -5.97
N VAL A 211 22.90 22.24 -5.33
CA VAL A 211 24.34 22.26 -5.65
C VAL A 211 24.80 21.11 -6.52
N SER A 212 24.07 20.00 -6.48
CA SER A 212 24.35 18.82 -7.28
C SER A 212 23.06 18.02 -7.46
N THR A 213 22.96 17.33 -8.59
CA THR A 213 21.88 16.37 -8.87
C THR A 213 22.51 15.09 -9.38
N LYS A 214 22.05 13.97 -8.85
CA LYS A 214 22.44 12.64 -9.27
C LYS A 214 21.25 11.79 -9.65
N GLU A 215 21.44 10.94 -10.65
CA GLU A 215 20.46 9.93 -11.03
C GLU A 215 21.03 8.54 -10.80
N ILE A 216 20.20 7.59 -10.35
CA ILE A 216 20.61 6.20 -10.22
C ILE A 216 20.33 5.51 -11.55
N SER A 217 21.36 4.90 -12.15
CA SER A 217 21.19 4.12 -13.38
C SER A 217 20.45 2.81 -13.13
N GLY A 218 19.58 2.42 -14.06
CA GLY A 218 18.81 1.19 -13.98
C GLY A 218 17.45 1.37 -13.33
N SER A 219 16.76 0.25 -13.14
CA SER A 219 15.39 0.25 -12.63
C SER A 219 15.13 -0.97 -11.76
N PHE A 220 14.39 -0.76 -10.68
CA PHE A 220 14.26 -1.72 -9.59
C PHE A 220 12.81 -2.17 -9.43
N PRO A 221 12.56 -3.45 -9.16
CA PRO A 221 11.23 -3.88 -8.78
C PRO A 221 10.94 -3.44 -7.35
N ILE A 222 9.69 -3.12 -7.07
CA ILE A 222 9.15 -3.06 -5.70
C ILE A 222 8.22 -4.26 -5.54
N LEU A 223 8.49 -5.09 -4.54
CA LEU A 223 7.66 -6.24 -4.22
C LEU A 223 6.66 -5.88 -3.12
N ALA A 224 5.42 -6.35 -3.25
CA ALA A 224 4.44 -6.29 -2.17
C ALA A 224 5.01 -6.92 -0.89
N ASN A 225 4.79 -6.26 0.24
CA ASN A 225 5.27 -6.70 1.55
C ASN A 225 6.79 -6.95 1.62
N GLY A 226 7.57 -6.36 0.70
CA GLY A 226 9.00 -6.57 0.58
C GLY A 226 9.83 -5.31 0.77
N VAL A 227 11.15 -5.49 0.79
CA VAL A 227 12.13 -4.41 0.87
C VAL A 227 13.11 -4.52 -0.29
N THR A 228 13.12 -3.50 -1.15
CA THR A 228 14.15 -3.27 -2.16
C THR A 228 15.14 -2.26 -1.60
N GLN A 229 16.37 -2.67 -1.29
CA GLN A 229 17.39 -1.80 -0.74
C GLN A 229 18.47 -1.48 -1.77
N ILE A 230 18.82 -0.20 -1.89
CA ILE A 230 19.92 0.30 -2.71
C ILE A 230 20.98 0.88 -1.79
N ASN A 231 22.17 0.28 -1.80
CA ASN A 231 23.35 0.82 -1.12
C ASN A 231 24.23 1.56 -2.13
N LEU A 232 24.48 2.84 -1.92
CA LEU A 232 25.16 3.72 -2.87
C LEU A 232 26.11 4.70 -2.18
N ASN A 233 27.09 5.22 -2.91
CA ASN A 233 27.88 6.37 -2.47
C ASN A 233 27.23 7.65 -2.98
N LEU A 234 26.88 8.57 -2.08
CA LEU A 234 26.30 9.87 -2.42
C LEU A 234 27.38 10.89 -2.80
N ASN A 235 28.54 10.85 -2.15
CA ASN A 235 29.55 11.91 -2.17
C ASN A 235 30.62 11.75 -3.25
N ASP A 236 30.44 10.86 -4.22
CA ASP A 236 31.36 10.72 -5.34
C ASP A 236 31.28 11.95 -6.27
N PRO A 237 32.26 12.87 -6.28
CA PRO A 237 32.12 14.14 -6.98
C PRO A 237 32.09 14.00 -8.51
N ASP A 238 32.62 12.89 -9.04
CA ASP A 238 32.89 12.73 -10.46
C ASP A 238 31.74 12.05 -11.23
N THR A 239 30.70 11.58 -10.54
CA THR A 239 29.62 10.79 -11.14
C THR A 239 28.22 11.42 -10.96
N PRO A 240 27.71 12.15 -11.98
CA PRO A 240 26.32 12.63 -11.98
C PRO A 240 25.31 11.48 -12.15
N VAL A 241 25.76 10.33 -12.64
CA VAL A 241 24.96 9.11 -12.72
C VAL A 241 25.60 8.03 -11.85
N ILE A 242 24.89 7.59 -10.82
CA ILE A 242 25.33 6.53 -9.91
C ILE A 242 25.08 5.18 -10.57
N GLN A 243 26.17 4.53 -10.99
CA GLN A 243 26.15 3.18 -11.56
C GLN A 243 26.70 2.13 -10.60
N ASN A 244 27.58 2.54 -9.68
CA ASN A 244 28.20 1.67 -8.69
C ASN A 244 27.37 1.64 -7.40
N TYR A 245 26.33 0.83 -7.38
CA TYR A 245 25.50 0.57 -6.21
C TYR A 245 25.28 -0.94 -6.02
N VAL A 246 24.92 -1.34 -4.81
CA VAL A 246 24.51 -2.71 -4.49
C VAL A 246 23.01 -2.70 -4.23
N ALA A 247 22.24 -3.33 -5.11
CA ALA A 247 20.81 -3.52 -4.93
C ALA A 247 20.52 -4.90 -4.33
N THR A 248 19.60 -4.95 -3.37
CA THR A 248 19.03 -6.20 -2.85
C THR A 248 17.51 -6.13 -2.86
N VAL A 249 16.86 -7.28 -3.07
CA VAL A 249 15.41 -7.43 -2.97
C VAL A 249 15.16 -8.52 -1.93
N ASN A 250 14.47 -8.17 -0.84
CA ASN A 250 14.27 -9.02 0.33
C ASN A 250 15.59 -9.61 0.89
N GLY A 251 16.68 -8.85 0.79
CA GLY A 251 18.01 -9.26 1.27
C GLY A 251 18.83 -10.06 0.25
N GLU A 252 18.24 -10.51 -0.85
CA GLU A 252 18.94 -11.23 -1.91
C GLU A 252 19.55 -10.25 -2.93
N ALA A 253 20.75 -10.54 -3.42
CA ALA A 253 21.44 -9.71 -4.40
C ALA A 253 20.59 -9.56 -5.68
N TYR A 254 20.25 -8.33 -6.03
CA TYR A 254 19.54 -8.01 -7.26
C TYR A 254 20.55 -7.78 -8.38
N THR A 255 20.69 -8.77 -9.25
CA THR A 255 21.28 -8.56 -10.58
C THR A 255 20.14 -8.25 -11.54
N ALA A 256 20.18 -7.09 -12.19
CA ALA A 256 19.31 -6.85 -13.33
C ALA A 256 19.59 -7.98 -14.34
N LYS A 257 18.62 -8.89 -14.56
CA LYS A 257 18.72 -9.85 -15.67
C LYS A 257 19.06 -9.02 -16.90
N LYS A 258 20.23 -9.26 -17.50
CA LYS A 258 20.57 -8.70 -18.81
C LYS A 258 19.36 -8.97 -19.70
N ILE A 259 18.64 -7.91 -20.08
CA ILE A 259 17.67 -8.03 -21.14
C ILE A 259 18.54 -8.38 -22.33
N ASN A 260 18.54 -9.65 -22.74
CA ASN A 260 19.21 -10.05 -23.95
C ASN A 260 18.65 -9.16 -25.06
N GLN A 261 19.50 -8.25 -25.56
CA GLN A 261 19.32 -7.69 -26.89
C GLN A 261 19.31 -8.90 -27.82
N LYS A 262 18.12 -9.33 -28.22
CA LYS A 262 18.02 -10.27 -29.33
C LYS A 262 18.45 -9.51 -30.58
N GLN A 263 19.48 -10.07 -31.21
CA GLN A 263 19.85 -9.86 -32.60
C GLN A 263 18.63 -9.98 -33.53
#